data_AF-A0A1Y3B4J0-F1
#
_entry.id   AF-A0A1Y3B4J0-F1
#
_cell.length_a   1.000
_cell.length_b   1.000
_cell.length_c   1.000
_cell.angle_alpha   90.00
_cell.angle_beta   90.00
_cell.angle_gamma   90.00
#
_symmetry.space_group_name_H-M   'P 1'
#
loop_
_entity.id
_entity.type
_entity.pdbx_description
1 polymer ?
#
loop_
_entity_poly.entity_id
_entity_poly.type
_entity_poly.pdbx_seq_one_letter_code
_entity_poly.pdbx_strand_id
1 'polypeptide(L)'
;MDNLQSAILSRFTNAMPTPIRLRDLIRQIRAARTAADERAVVQKECAYIRSTFREEDNVWRCRNVAKLLYIHMLGYPAHFGQLECLKLIASNRYTDKRIGYLGAMLLLDERQDVHLLITNSLKNPQQFIVGLALCCLGAICSAEMSRDLLDEVERLMKSSNSYIKKKAALCAARMFLKNLH
;
A
#
# COMPACT_ATOMS: atom_id res chain seq x y z
N MET A 1 18.01 43.30 -15.76
CA MET A 1 17.28 42.87 -14.55
C MET A 1 16.46 41.60 -14.81
N ASP A 2 16.71 40.91 -15.94
CA ASP A 2 15.84 39.89 -16.52
C ASP A 2 16.16 38.45 -16.06
N ASN A 3 17.35 38.23 -15.49
CA ASN A 3 17.76 36.92 -14.97
C ASN A 3 17.15 36.56 -13.61
N LEU A 4 16.72 37.55 -12.82
CA LEU A 4 16.09 37.27 -11.53
C LEU A 4 14.60 36.89 -11.71
N GLN A 5 13.91 37.53 -12.65
CA GLN A 5 12.52 37.18 -13.01
C GLN A 5 12.42 35.80 -13.66
N SER A 6 13.35 35.41 -14.54
CA SER A 6 13.37 34.07 -15.13
C SER A 6 13.72 32.98 -14.10
N ALA A 7 14.64 33.26 -13.18
CA ALA A 7 14.96 32.36 -12.06
C ALA A 7 13.78 32.21 -11.08
N ILE A 8 13.07 33.29 -10.77
CA ILE A 8 11.88 33.26 -9.91
C ILE A 8 10.73 32.53 -10.62
N LEU A 9 10.49 32.79 -11.91
CA LEU A 9 9.48 32.07 -12.70
C LEU A 9 9.78 30.57 -12.81
N SER A 10 11.05 30.17 -13.02
CA SER A 10 11.44 28.75 -13.01
C SER A 10 11.25 28.07 -11.65
N ARG A 11 11.34 28.84 -10.56
CA ARG A 11 11.06 28.35 -9.21
C ARG A 11 9.55 28.24 -8.93
N PHE A 12 8.72 29.08 -9.53
CA PHE A 12 7.25 28.96 -9.46
C PHE A 12 6.67 27.89 -10.39
N THR A 13 7.37 27.52 -11.47
CA THR A 13 6.93 26.47 -12.43
C THR A 13 7.47 25.08 -12.14
N ASN A 14 8.33 24.90 -11.13
CA ASN A 14 8.70 23.59 -10.58
C ASN A 14 7.57 22.97 -9.74
N ALA A 15 6.31 23.21 -10.10
CA ALA A 15 5.25 22.30 -9.74
C ALA A 15 5.55 20.99 -10.47
N MET A 16 6.07 20.00 -9.74
CA MET A 16 6.27 18.65 -10.25
C MET A 16 5.02 18.25 -11.05
N PRO A 17 5.16 17.90 -12.34
CA PRO A 17 4.02 17.66 -13.21
C PRO A 17 3.11 16.62 -12.56
N THR A 18 1.79 16.84 -12.63
CA THR A 18 0.82 15.97 -11.97
C THR A 18 1.14 14.51 -12.31
N PRO A 19 1.36 13.63 -11.31
CA PRO A 19 1.74 12.26 -11.58
C PRO A 19 0.72 11.59 -12.49
N ILE A 20 1.21 10.93 -13.54
CA ILE A 20 0.37 10.17 -14.47
C ILE A 20 -0.54 9.22 -13.69
N ARG A 21 -1.77 9.04 -14.17
CA ARG A 21 -2.73 8.14 -13.51
C ARG A 21 -2.30 6.70 -13.75
N LEU A 22 -2.64 5.82 -12.82
CA LEU A 22 -2.38 4.37 -12.96
C LEU A 22 -2.87 3.83 -14.32
N ARG A 23 -4.05 4.26 -14.78
CA ARG A 23 -4.61 3.86 -16.07
C ARG A 23 -3.73 4.28 -17.26
N ASP A 24 -3.08 5.43 -17.17
CA ASP A 24 -2.23 5.94 -18.23
C ASP A 24 -0.90 5.17 -18.27
N LEU A 25 -0.32 4.85 -17.11
CA LEU A 25 0.85 3.97 -17.00
C LEU A 25 0.56 2.59 -17.60
N ILE A 26 -0.58 1.98 -17.24
CA ILE A 26 -0.99 0.68 -17.79
C ILE A 26 -1.10 0.75 -19.32
N ARG A 27 -1.66 1.83 -19.87
CA ARG A 27 -1.74 2.01 -21.34
C ARG A 27 -0.36 2.13 -21.97
N GLN A 28 0.56 2.88 -21.36
CA GLN A 28 1.93 3.04 -21.88
C GLN A 28 2.71 1.71 -21.87
N ILE A 29 2.62 0.96 -20.77
CA ILE A 29 3.24 -0.37 -20.65
C ILE A 29 2.66 -1.33 -21.69
N ARG A 30 1.33 -1.37 -21.84
CA ARG A 30 0.66 -2.23 -22.85
C ARG A 30 0.92 -1.82 -24.30
N ALA A 31 1.36 -0.59 -24.55
CA ALA A 31 1.72 -0.11 -25.87
C ALA A 31 3.18 -0.43 -26.25
N ALA A 32 3.98 -0.91 -25.29
CA ALA A 32 5.35 -1.35 -25.55
C ALA A 32 5.35 -2.54 -26.52
N ARG A 33 6.19 -2.46 -27.55
CA ARG A 33 6.32 -3.53 -28.57
C ARG A 33 7.37 -4.57 -28.19
N THR A 34 8.34 -4.17 -27.38
CA THR A 34 9.42 -5.04 -26.92
C THR A 34 9.52 -5.02 -25.40
N ALA A 35 10.11 -6.08 -24.84
CA ALA A 35 10.42 -6.14 -23.41
C ALA A 35 11.40 -5.03 -22.98
N ALA A 36 12.25 -4.55 -23.89
CA ALA A 36 13.16 -3.43 -23.62
C ALA A 36 12.39 -2.10 -23.48
N ASP A 37 11.41 -1.85 -24.34
CA ASP A 37 10.56 -0.66 -24.26
C ASP A 37 9.73 -0.66 -22.97
N GLU A 38 9.17 -1.83 -22.62
CA GLU A 38 8.40 -2.00 -21.38
C GLU A 38 9.27 -1.67 -20.15
N ARG A 39 10.48 -2.25 -20.10
CA ARG A 39 11.47 -1.97 -19.05
C ARG A 39 11.82 -0.49 -18.98
N ALA A 40 11.99 0.19 -20.11
CA ALA A 40 12.32 1.61 -20.15
C ALA A 40 11.19 2.47 -19.55
N VAL A 41 9.92 2.17 -19.89
CA VAL A 41 8.75 2.85 -19.32
C VAL A 41 8.68 2.63 -17.80
N VAL A 42 8.83 1.38 -17.36
CA VAL A 42 8.82 1.03 -15.92
C VAL A 42 9.95 1.72 -15.17
N GLN A 43 11.18 1.69 -15.68
CA GLN A 43 12.33 2.32 -15.04
C GLN A 43 12.16 3.83 -14.90
N LYS A 44 11.65 4.50 -15.95
CA LYS A 44 11.35 5.94 -15.93
C LYS A 44 10.33 6.27 -14.85
N GLU A 45 9.23 5.51 -14.78
CA GLU A 45 8.19 5.74 -13.79
C GLU A 45 8.66 5.44 -12.37
N CYS A 46 9.41 4.35 -12.16
CA CYS A 46 10.03 4.04 -10.87
C CYS A 46 11.00 5.13 -10.42
N ALA A 47 11.78 5.72 -11.32
CA ALA A 47 12.68 6.82 -11.00
C ALA A 47 11.90 8.05 -10.52
N TYR A 48 10.79 8.38 -11.20
CA TYR A 48 9.89 9.46 -10.79
C TYR A 48 9.24 9.18 -9.42
N ILE A 49 8.72 7.97 -9.19
CA ILE A 49 8.12 7.61 -7.90
C ILE A 49 9.15 7.74 -6.77
N ARG A 50 10.40 7.30 -7.00
CA ARG A 50 11.48 7.44 -6.01
C ARG A 50 11.79 8.90 -5.68
N SER A 51 11.82 9.80 -6.67
CA SER A 51 12.04 11.22 -6.38
C SER A 51 10.88 11.81 -5.59
N THR A 52 9.64 11.50 -5.95
CA THR A 52 8.46 11.98 -5.20
C THR A 52 8.42 11.46 -3.76
N PHE A 53 8.83 10.21 -3.51
CA PHE A 53 8.91 9.68 -2.15
C PHE A 53 9.97 10.40 -1.32
N ARG A 54 11.09 10.81 -1.93
CA ARG A 54 12.14 11.58 -1.27
C ARG A 54 11.69 13.00 -0.90
N GLU A 55 10.83 13.60 -1.71
CA GLU A 55 10.26 14.92 -1.48
C GLU A 55 9.11 14.92 -0.46
N GLU A 56 8.72 13.75 0.06
CA GLU A 56 7.62 13.54 1.01
C GLU A 56 6.26 14.10 0.58
N ASP A 57 6.02 14.21 -0.73
CA ASP A 57 4.74 14.71 -1.25
C ASP A 57 3.58 13.77 -0.86
N ASN A 58 2.78 14.26 0.09
CA ASN A 58 1.63 13.54 0.63
C ASN A 58 0.45 13.49 -0.35
N VAL A 59 0.35 14.42 -1.30
CA VAL A 59 -0.85 14.60 -2.13
C VAL A 59 -1.05 13.41 -3.07
N TRP A 60 0.05 12.89 -3.63
CA TRP A 60 0.00 11.84 -4.66
C TRP A 60 0.54 10.48 -4.21
N ARG A 61 0.91 10.32 -2.93
CA ARG A 61 1.46 9.07 -2.39
C ARG A 61 0.59 7.86 -2.71
N CYS A 62 -0.71 7.96 -2.47
CA CYS A 62 -1.67 6.88 -2.73
C CYS A 62 -1.66 6.42 -4.20
N ARG A 63 -1.59 7.37 -5.15
CA ARG A 63 -1.51 7.09 -6.58
C ARG A 63 -0.15 6.47 -6.96
N ASN A 64 0.93 6.99 -6.39
CA ASN A 64 2.29 6.50 -6.67
C ASN A 64 2.49 5.09 -6.13
N VAL A 65 2.00 4.78 -4.93
CA VAL A 65 2.00 3.41 -4.38
C VAL A 65 1.14 2.49 -5.25
N ALA A 66 -0.05 2.90 -5.69
CA ALA A 66 -0.87 2.06 -6.58
C ALA A 66 -0.16 1.72 -7.90
N LYS A 67 0.57 2.67 -8.50
CA LYS A 67 1.44 2.42 -9.67
C LYS A 67 2.55 1.43 -9.35
N LEU A 68 3.19 1.59 -8.20
CA LEU A 68 4.26 0.72 -7.77
C LEU A 68 3.80 -0.72 -7.51
N LEU A 69 2.59 -0.91 -6.94
CA LEU A 69 1.99 -2.23 -6.77
C LEU A 69 1.70 -2.92 -8.11
N TYR A 70 1.26 -2.16 -9.12
CA TYR A 70 1.08 -2.71 -10.45
C TYR A 70 2.42 -3.14 -11.08
N ILE A 71 3.46 -2.32 -10.94
CA ILE A 71 4.82 -2.65 -11.39
C ILE A 71 5.34 -3.91 -10.69
N HIS A 72 5.06 -4.06 -9.39
CA HIS A 72 5.40 -5.28 -8.65
C HIS A 72 4.68 -6.52 -9.21
N MET A 73 3.39 -6.40 -9.55
CA MET A 73 2.63 -7.51 -10.15
C MET A 73 3.17 -7.93 -11.53
N LEU A 74 3.86 -7.05 -12.25
CA LEU A 74 4.57 -7.37 -13.48
C LEU A 74 5.94 -8.07 -13.24
N GLY A 75 6.34 -8.26 -11.98
CA GLY A 75 7.60 -8.92 -11.60
C GLY A 75 8.80 -7.98 -11.42
N TYR A 76 8.59 -6.66 -11.45
CA TYR A 76 9.67 -5.69 -11.27
C TYR A 76 9.92 -5.37 -9.78
N PRO A 77 11.16 -5.01 -9.40
CA PRO A 77 11.51 -4.72 -8.02
C PRO A 77 10.82 -3.45 -7.51
N ALA A 78 10.08 -3.59 -6.41
CA ALA A 78 9.23 -2.55 -5.83
C ALA A 78 9.43 -2.33 -4.32
N HIS A 79 10.43 -2.98 -3.71
CA HIS A 79 10.65 -2.98 -2.26
C HIS A 79 10.87 -1.59 -1.66
N PHE A 80 11.35 -0.62 -2.43
CA PHE A 80 11.52 0.76 -1.97
C PHE A 80 10.21 1.45 -1.55
N GLY A 81 9.04 0.91 -1.94
CA GLY A 81 7.73 1.42 -1.53
C GLY A 81 7.18 0.85 -0.22
N GLN A 82 7.89 -0.06 0.46
CA GLN A 82 7.41 -0.70 1.68
C GLN A 82 7.06 0.31 2.78
N LEU A 83 7.94 1.27 3.04
CA LEU A 83 7.71 2.30 4.06
C LEU A 83 6.52 3.21 3.70
N GLU A 84 6.36 3.52 2.42
CA GLU A 84 5.25 4.36 1.95
C GLU A 84 3.90 3.65 2.09
N CYS A 85 3.86 2.32 1.99
CA CYS A 85 2.66 1.54 2.33
C CYS A 85 2.29 1.67 3.81
N LEU A 86 3.28 1.62 4.71
CA LEU A 86 3.06 1.83 6.16
C LEU A 86 2.53 3.22 6.45
N LYS A 87 3.11 4.26 5.83
CA LYS A 87 2.62 5.65 5.95
C LYS A 87 1.16 5.78 5.48
N LEU A 88 0.76 5.07 4.41
CA LEU A 88 -0.63 5.06 3.94
C LEU A 88 -1.58 4.34 4.91
N ILE A 89 -1.14 3.27 5.58
CA ILE A 89 -1.95 2.59 6.62
C ILE A 89 -2.15 3.52 7.82
N ALA A 90 -1.14 4.31 8.18
CA ALA A 90 -1.23 5.30 9.26
C ALA A 90 -2.14 6.50 8.93
N SER A 91 -2.42 6.79 7.65
CA SER A 91 -3.29 7.88 7.21
C SER A 91 -4.72 7.74 7.76
N ASN A 92 -5.40 8.87 7.98
CA ASN A 92 -6.81 8.90 8.38
C ASN A 92 -7.79 8.66 7.22
N ARG A 93 -7.32 8.75 5.96
CA ARG A 93 -8.18 8.54 4.79
C ARG A 93 -8.37 7.05 4.52
N TYR A 94 -9.62 6.62 4.38
CA TYR A 94 -9.93 5.22 4.07
C TYR A 94 -9.31 4.74 2.75
N THR A 95 -9.27 5.59 1.72
CA THR A 95 -8.63 5.27 0.43
C THR A 95 -7.15 4.94 0.57
N ASP A 96 -6.45 5.69 1.42
CA ASP A 96 -5.02 5.50 1.68
C ASP A 96 -4.81 4.20 2.45
N LYS A 97 -5.60 3.98 3.52
CA LYS A 97 -5.56 2.72 4.29
C LYS A 97 -5.78 1.50 3.40
N ARG A 98 -6.73 1.56 2.46
CA ARG A 98 -6.99 0.46 1.51
C ARG A 98 -5.77 0.12 0.65
N ILE A 99 -5.15 1.12 0.04
CA ILE A 99 -3.98 0.92 -0.81
C ILE A 99 -2.77 0.50 0.03
N GLY A 100 -2.60 1.08 1.21
CA GLY A 100 -1.56 0.70 2.17
C GLY A 100 -1.67 -0.76 2.61
N TYR A 101 -2.87 -1.21 2.99
CA TYR A 101 -3.10 -2.62 3.35
C TYR A 101 -2.91 -3.58 2.18
N LEU A 102 -3.31 -3.19 0.96
CA LEU A 102 -3.01 -3.97 -0.24
C LEU A 102 -1.49 -4.06 -0.47
N GLY A 103 -0.77 -2.95 -0.30
CA GLY A 103 0.67 -2.92 -0.42
C GLY A 103 1.37 -3.73 0.66
N ALA A 104 0.84 -3.77 1.87
CA ALA A 104 1.34 -4.64 2.93
C ALA A 104 1.18 -6.12 2.59
N MET A 105 0.04 -6.54 2.05
CA MET A 105 -0.16 -7.92 1.64
C MET A 105 0.76 -8.37 0.48
N LEU A 106 1.26 -7.43 -0.33
CA LEU A 106 2.07 -7.74 -1.51
C LEU A 106 3.57 -7.56 -1.29
N LEU A 107 3.97 -6.56 -0.51
CA LEU A 107 5.37 -6.12 -0.41
C LEU A 107 6.00 -6.37 0.96
N LEU A 108 5.22 -6.56 2.02
CA LEU A 108 5.71 -6.61 3.39
C LEU A 108 5.66 -8.04 3.92
N ASP A 109 6.83 -8.67 3.99
CA ASP A 109 7.02 -9.92 4.74
C ASP A 109 7.52 -9.60 6.16
N GLU A 110 6.84 -10.17 7.16
CA GLU A 110 7.24 -10.31 8.58
C GLU A 110 7.82 -9.07 9.29
N ARG A 111 7.39 -7.86 8.93
CA ARG A 111 7.81 -6.64 9.64
C ARG A 111 6.98 -6.37 10.89
N GLN A 112 7.66 -6.10 12.00
CA GLN A 112 7.04 -5.72 13.29
C GLN A 112 6.12 -4.49 13.17
N ASP A 113 6.45 -3.52 12.31
CA ASP A 113 5.63 -2.32 12.12
C ASP A 113 4.21 -2.63 11.61
N VAL A 114 4.07 -3.67 10.78
CA VAL A 114 2.76 -4.06 10.23
C VAL A 114 1.88 -4.66 11.31
N HIS A 115 2.48 -5.42 12.23
CA HIS A 115 1.76 -5.99 13.38
C HIS A 115 1.08 -4.88 14.19
N LEU A 116 1.83 -3.86 14.60
CA LEU A 116 1.29 -2.75 15.40
C LEU A 116 0.15 -2.00 14.69
N LEU A 117 0.29 -1.77 13.38
CA LEU A 117 -0.73 -1.09 12.58
C LEU A 117 -2.01 -1.91 12.42
N ILE A 118 -1.89 -3.23 12.27
CA ILE A 118 -3.03 -4.16 12.26
C ILE A 118 -3.73 -4.12 13.62
N THR A 119 -2.98 -4.27 14.72
CA THR A 119 -3.52 -4.24 16.08
C THR A 119 -4.30 -2.96 16.35
N ASN A 120 -3.75 -1.81 15.95
CA ASN A 120 -4.44 -0.52 16.07
C ASN A 120 -5.73 -0.47 15.25
N SER A 121 -5.71 -1.02 14.03
CA SER A 121 -6.86 -0.98 13.12
C SER A 121 -7.99 -1.94 13.49
N LEU A 122 -7.70 -3.03 14.22
CA LEU A 122 -8.73 -3.94 14.76
C LEU A 122 -9.58 -3.28 15.85
N LYS A 123 -9.01 -2.31 16.58
CA LYS A 123 -9.71 -1.53 17.62
C LYS A 123 -10.49 -0.34 17.06
N ASN A 124 -10.47 -0.12 15.73
CA ASN A 124 -11.11 1.03 15.12
C ASN A 124 -12.66 0.89 15.13
N PRO A 125 -13.42 1.96 15.41
CA PRO A 125 -14.89 1.91 15.37
C PRO A 125 -15.46 1.65 13.97
N GLN A 126 -14.69 1.91 12.90
CA GLN A 126 -15.15 1.74 11.53
C GLN A 126 -14.98 0.29 11.07
N GLN A 127 -16.11 -0.40 10.89
CA GLN A 127 -16.16 -1.79 10.41
C GLN A 127 -15.32 -2.08 9.16
N PHE A 128 -15.21 -1.10 8.25
CA PHE A 128 -14.46 -1.25 7.00
C PHE A 128 -12.95 -1.24 7.22
N ILE A 129 -12.45 -0.51 8.22
CA ILE A 129 -11.03 -0.48 8.58
C ILE A 129 -10.66 -1.81 9.25
N VAL A 130 -11.48 -2.25 10.21
CA VAL A 130 -11.33 -3.57 10.86
C VAL A 130 -11.32 -4.68 9.81
N GLY A 131 -12.23 -4.61 8.83
CA GLY A 131 -12.29 -5.58 7.74
C GLY A 131 -11.11 -5.57 6.79
N LEU A 132 -10.36 -4.46 6.66
CA LEU A 132 -9.10 -4.43 5.91
C LEU A 132 -7.98 -5.07 6.73
N ALA A 133 -7.90 -4.74 8.02
CA ALA A 133 -6.91 -5.31 8.93
C ALA A 133 -7.05 -6.84 9.04
N LEU A 134 -8.26 -7.36 9.20
CA LEU A 134 -8.52 -8.81 9.22
C LEU A 134 -8.14 -9.50 7.90
N CYS A 135 -8.38 -8.84 6.77
CA CYS A 135 -8.01 -9.37 5.46
C CYS A 135 -6.49 -9.41 5.29
N CYS A 136 -5.81 -8.35 5.71
CA CYS A 136 -4.34 -8.27 5.71
C CYS A 136 -3.75 -9.34 6.62
N LEU A 137 -4.22 -9.41 7.87
CA LEU A 137 -3.79 -10.40 8.86
C LEU A 137 -3.90 -11.81 8.29
N GLY A 138 -5.05 -12.19 7.73
CA GLY A 138 -5.23 -13.52 7.14
C GLY A 138 -4.31 -13.83 5.94
N ALA A 139 -3.73 -12.82 5.28
CA ALA A 139 -2.78 -13.01 4.18
C ALA A 139 -1.34 -13.15 4.68
N ILE A 140 -0.89 -12.21 5.53
CA ILE A 140 0.51 -12.12 6.00
C ILE A 140 0.75 -12.77 7.36
N CYS A 141 -0.27 -13.44 7.94
CA CYS A 141 -0.17 -14.04 9.27
C CYS A 141 1.11 -14.86 9.43
N SER A 142 1.92 -14.48 10.42
CA SER A 142 3.03 -15.28 10.96
C SER A 142 2.58 -15.96 12.26
N ALA A 143 3.36 -16.95 12.72
CA ALA A 143 3.06 -17.65 13.97
C ALA A 143 3.03 -16.70 15.18
N GLU A 144 3.90 -15.69 15.20
CA GLU A 144 3.91 -14.65 16.24
C GLU A 144 2.64 -13.79 16.19
N MET A 145 2.33 -13.23 15.01
CA MET A 145 1.10 -12.44 14.83
C MET A 145 -0.15 -13.25 15.17
N SER A 146 -0.13 -14.55 14.88
CA SER A 146 -1.24 -15.44 15.18
C SER A 146 -1.50 -15.54 16.67
N ARG A 147 -0.45 -15.76 17.47
CA ARG A 147 -0.59 -15.89 18.93
C ARG A 147 -1.07 -14.59 19.57
N ASP A 148 -0.51 -13.47 19.15
CA ASP A 148 -0.79 -12.17 19.77
C ASP A 148 -2.17 -11.61 19.40
N LEU A 149 -2.72 -11.98 18.23
CA LEU A 149 -3.99 -11.45 17.72
C LEU A 149 -5.16 -12.44 17.77
N LEU A 150 -4.94 -13.69 18.19
CA LEU A 150 -5.99 -14.71 18.22
C LEU A 150 -7.17 -14.29 19.10
N ASP A 151 -6.89 -13.78 20.30
CA ASP A 151 -7.91 -13.35 21.26
C ASP A 151 -8.77 -12.21 20.69
N GLU A 152 -8.14 -11.27 19.98
CA GLU A 152 -8.82 -10.15 19.35
C GLU A 152 -9.68 -10.59 18.16
N VAL A 153 -9.19 -11.54 17.35
CA VAL A 153 -9.97 -12.15 16.28
C VAL A 153 -11.16 -12.92 16.85
N GLU A 154 -10.97 -13.68 17.93
CA GLU A 154 -12.05 -14.42 18.58
C GLU A 154 -13.15 -13.49 19.12
N ARG A 155 -12.75 -12.39 19.76
CA ARG A 155 -13.66 -11.33 20.20
C ARG A 155 -14.45 -10.74 19.03
N LEU A 156 -13.80 -10.51 17.89
CA LEU A 156 -14.44 -9.97 16.68
C LEU A 156 -15.38 -10.99 16.01
N MET A 157 -15.15 -12.30 16.13
CA MET A 157 -16.09 -13.33 15.67
C MET A 157 -17.42 -13.29 16.46
N LYS A 158 -17.37 -12.90 17.74
CA LYS A 158 -18.56 -12.78 18.60
C LYS A 158 -19.31 -11.46 18.40
N SER A 159 -18.82 -10.56 17.54
CA SER A 159 -19.49 -9.27 17.28
C SER A 159 -20.90 -9.45 16.66
N SER A 160 -21.78 -8.47 16.91
CA SER A 160 -23.12 -8.42 16.31
C SER A 160 -23.08 -8.15 14.80
N ASN A 161 -21.96 -7.64 14.29
CA ASN A 161 -21.81 -7.23 12.92
C ASN A 161 -21.46 -8.42 11.99
N SER A 162 -22.40 -8.79 11.13
CA SER A 162 -22.24 -9.90 10.16
C SER A 162 -21.01 -9.73 9.26
N TYR A 163 -20.66 -8.50 8.86
CA TYR A 163 -19.51 -8.23 8.00
C TYR A 163 -18.19 -8.57 8.68
N ILE A 164 -18.02 -8.11 9.93
CA ILE A 164 -16.81 -8.37 10.72
C ILE A 164 -16.74 -9.86 11.06
N LYS A 165 -17.85 -10.46 11.49
CA LYS A 165 -17.94 -11.87 11.85
C LYS A 165 -17.46 -12.80 10.72
N LYS A 166 -17.95 -12.60 9.50
CA LYS A 166 -17.55 -13.39 8.32
C LYS A 166 -16.04 -13.27 8.04
N LYS A 167 -15.49 -12.06 8.13
CA LYS A 167 -14.06 -11.82 7.90
C LYS A 167 -13.17 -12.36 9.02
N ALA A 168 -13.61 -12.23 10.27
CA ALA A 168 -12.90 -12.76 11.43
C ALA A 168 -12.85 -14.29 11.39
N ALA A 169 -13.96 -14.96 11.05
CA ALA A 169 -13.99 -16.41 10.88
C ALA A 169 -13.04 -16.90 9.78
N LEU A 170 -13.02 -16.22 8.62
CA LEU A 170 -12.08 -16.55 7.54
C LEU A 170 -10.62 -16.30 7.94
N CYS A 171 -10.35 -15.21 8.67
CA CYS A 171 -9.02 -14.90 9.20
C CYS A 171 -8.55 -16.00 10.16
N ALA A 172 -9.39 -16.37 11.13
CA ALA A 172 -9.10 -17.45 12.09
C ALA A 172 -8.79 -18.77 11.36
N ALA A 173 -9.63 -19.16 10.39
CA ALA A 173 -9.39 -20.36 9.60
C ALA A 173 -8.01 -20.34 8.90
N ARG A 174 -7.62 -19.20 8.31
CA ARG A 174 -6.29 -19.05 7.68
C ARG A 174 -5.14 -19.09 8.68
N MET A 175 -5.32 -18.50 9.86
CA MET A 175 -4.33 -18.55 10.94
C MET A 175 -4.08 -20.00 11.38
N PHE A 176 -5.14 -20.79 11.59
CA PHE A 176 -5.01 -22.20 11.94
C PHE A 176 -4.31 -23.02 10.84
N LEU A 177 -4.67 -22.80 9.57
CA LEU A 177 -4.06 -23.52 8.45
C LEU A 177 -2.57 -23.19 8.29
N LYS A 178 -2.15 -21.95 8.54
CA LYS A 178 -0.74 -21.56 8.45
C LYS A 178 0.14 -22.10 9.59
N ASN A 179 -0.41 -22.26 10.79
CA ASN A 179 0.34 -22.79 11.94
C ASN A 179 0.49 -24.33 11.92
N LEU A 180 -0.15 -25.02 10.97
CA LEU A 180 -0.08 -26.48 10.85
C LEU A 180 1.11 -26.97 9.99
N HIS A 181 1.81 -26.05 9.33
CA HIS A 181 3.01 -26.28 8.53
C HIS A 181 4.23 -25.65 9.21
#